data_AF-A0A1G0JFD5-F1
#
_entry.id   AF-A0A1G0JFD5-F1
#
_cell.length_a   1.000
_cell.length_b   1.000
_cell.length_c   1.000
_cell.angle_alpha   90.00
_cell.angle_beta   90.00
_cell.angle_gamma   90.00
#
_symmetry.space_group_name_H-M   'P 1'
#
loop_
_entity.id
_entity.type
_entity.pdbx_description
1 polymer ?
#
loop_
_entity_poly.entity_id
_entity_poly.type
_entity_poly.pdbx_seq_one_letter_code
_entity_poly.pdbx_strand_id
1 'polypeptide(L)'
;MMAFSESLKLEIKRKAHFTCCLCKAVGIEIHHIIPQEEGGSDAEDNAAPLCPSCHETYGANPQKRKFIREARDFWYEICEKRYASDSDRFDEIKGLLEHTVSYDDLQELKEELLLHIKHEIDSPRSEDEIVDTVGELLDKVWYNRHKCLREKIEAGEETVDPEIWKGALRSAKKVERKYGKRELGPWDDFDWGMINGKLSALRWVLGDEWDMLDT
;
A
#
# COMPACT_ATOMS: atom_id res chain seq x y z
N MET A 1 7.99 -70.60 -16.92
CA MET A 1 8.47 -69.22 -16.74
C MET A 1 7.59 -68.60 -15.66
N MET A 2 8.09 -68.48 -14.44
CA MET A 2 7.33 -67.82 -13.36
C MET A 2 7.66 -66.33 -13.46
N ALA A 3 6.69 -65.46 -13.72
CA ALA A 3 6.93 -64.03 -13.75
C ALA A 3 6.91 -63.45 -12.32
N PHE A 4 7.42 -62.23 -12.11
CA PHE A 4 7.17 -61.49 -10.86
C PHE A 4 5.67 -61.53 -10.51
N SER A 5 5.35 -61.65 -9.22
CA SER A 5 3.96 -61.59 -8.76
C SER A 5 3.36 -60.20 -9.02
N GLU A 6 2.04 -60.15 -9.26
CA GLU A 6 1.36 -58.87 -9.50
C GLU A 6 1.43 -57.92 -8.28
N SER A 7 1.48 -58.46 -7.06
CA SER A 7 1.67 -57.66 -5.84
C SER A 7 3.04 -56.99 -5.81
N LEU A 8 4.12 -57.72 -6.11
CA LEU A 8 5.47 -57.18 -6.16
C LEU A 8 5.62 -56.16 -7.29
N LYS A 9 5.04 -56.44 -8.48
CA LYS A 9 5.03 -55.47 -9.58
C LYS A 9 4.39 -54.16 -9.16
N LEU A 10 3.24 -54.22 -8.49
CA LEU A 10 2.54 -53.03 -8.04
C LEU A 10 3.30 -52.29 -6.94
N GLU A 11 3.95 -53.00 -6.03
CA GLU A 11 4.81 -52.42 -5.00
C GLU A 11 5.98 -51.63 -5.61
N ILE A 12 6.70 -52.24 -6.55
CA ILE A 12 7.79 -51.57 -7.28
C ILE A 12 7.26 -50.38 -8.08
N LYS A 13 6.13 -50.52 -8.76
CA LYS A 13 5.49 -49.42 -9.49
C LYS A 13 5.18 -48.26 -8.54
N ARG A 14 4.64 -48.51 -7.34
CA ARG A 14 4.42 -47.45 -6.33
C ARG A 14 5.73 -46.82 -5.83
N LYS A 15 6.73 -47.63 -5.47
CA LYS A 15 8.05 -47.16 -5.00
C LYS A 15 8.75 -46.26 -6.01
N ALA A 16 8.51 -46.51 -7.30
CA ALA A 16 9.03 -45.72 -8.42
C ALA A 16 8.11 -44.57 -8.88
N HIS A 17 7.00 -44.30 -8.17
CA HIS A 17 5.94 -43.37 -8.61
C HIS A 17 5.45 -43.63 -10.06
N PHE A 18 5.34 -44.90 -10.45
CA PHE A 18 4.91 -45.35 -11.77
C PHE A 18 5.78 -44.84 -12.94
N THR A 19 7.06 -44.53 -12.66
CA THR A 19 8.00 -44.00 -13.67
C THR A 19 9.27 -44.84 -13.78
N CYS A 20 9.90 -44.76 -14.95
CA CYS A 20 11.12 -45.49 -15.26
C CYS A 20 12.28 -45.03 -14.37
N CYS A 21 13.03 -45.96 -13.79
CA CYS A 21 14.19 -45.61 -12.97
C CYS A 21 15.30 -44.89 -13.76
N LEU A 22 15.38 -45.04 -15.08
CA LEU A 22 16.40 -44.40 -15.91
C LEU A 22 15.97 -43.02 -16.41
N CYS A 23 14.88 -42.96 -17.19
CA CYS A 23 14.46 -41.74 -17.88
C CYS A 23 13.26 -41.03 -17.26
N LYS A 24 12.66 -41.60 -16.21
CA LYS A 24 11.49 -41.05 -15.49
C LYS A 24 10.20 -40.95 -16.31
N ALA A 25 10.16 -41.58 -17.50
CA ALA A 25 8.94 -41.70 -18.30
C ALA A 25 7.92 -42.64 -17.64
N VAL A 26 6.63 -42.36 -17.88
CA VAL A 26 5.50 -43.21 -17.46
C VAL A 26 5.35 -44.44 -18.37
N GLY A 27 4.49 -45.38 -17.97
CA GLY A 27 4.21 -46.59 -18.75
C GLY A 27 5.30 -47.65 -18.58
N ILE A 28 5.62 -47.99 -17.33
CA ILE A 28 6.68 -48.92 -16.98
C ILE A 28 6.23 -50.37 -16.86
N GLU A 29 7.15 -51.28 -17.20
CA GLU A 29 7.12 -52.68 -16.82
C GLU A 29 8.28 -53.04 -15.90
N ILE A 30 8.13 -54.16 -15.20
CA ILE A 30 9.13 -54.61 -14.23
C ILE A 30 10.08 -55.59 -14.90
N HIS A 31 11.32 -55.16 -15.02
CA HIS A 31 12.41 -55.86 -15.67
C HIS A 31 13.25 -56.65 -14.65
N HIS A 32 13.62 -57.88 -14.98
CA HIS A 32 14.64 -58.63 -14.26
C HIS A 32 16.04 -58.12 -14.64
N ILE A 33 16.77 -57.52 -13.71
CA ILE A 33 18.14 -57.02 -13.93
C ILE A 33 19.07 -58.17 -14.35
N ILE A 34 18.96 -59.32 -13.69
CA ILE A 34 19.55 -60.59 -14.11
C ILE A 34 18.41 -61.43 -14.69
N PRO A 35 18.47 -61.82 -15.98
CA PRO A 35 17.46 -62.68 -16.59
C PRO A 35 17.29 -64.00 -15.85
N GLN A 36 16.08 -64.55 -15.84
CA GLN A 36 15.79 -65.83 -15.19
C GLN A 36 16.59 -67.00 -15.78
N GLU A 37 16.86 -66.96 -17.09
CA GLU A 37 17.71 -67.95 -17.77
C GLU A 37 19.17 -67.95 -17.26
N GLU A 38 19.61 -66.82 -16.69
CA GLU A 38 20.91 -66.68 -16.02
C GLU A 38 20.82 -66.90 -14.50
N GLY A 39 19.69 -67.42 -14.00
CA GLY A 39 19.46 -67.66 -12.57
C GLY A 39 18.99 -66.43 -11.78
N GLY A 40 18.47 -65.41 -12.46
CA GLY A 40 17.87 -64.24 -11.80
C GLY A 40 16.65 -64.59 -10.95
N SER A 41 16.59 -64.03 -9.74
CA SER A 41 15.49 -64.22 -8.80
C SER A 41 14.24 -63.40 -9.18
N ASP A 42 13.08 -63.83 -8.69
CA ASP A 42 11.83 -63.04 -8.70
C ASP A 42 11.67 -62.17 -7.44
N ALA A 43 12.79 -61.68 -6.90
CA ALA A 43 12.83 -60.82 -5.72
C ALA A 43 12.98 -59.34 -6.10
N GLU A 44 12.63 -58.45 -5.16
CA GLU A 44 12.65 -57.00 -5.39
C GLU A 44 14.03 -56.47 -5.79
N ASP A 45 15.10 -57.05 -5.23
CA ASP A 45 16.49 -56.67 -5.48
C ASP A 45 16.92 -56.87 -6.94
N ASN A 46 16.29 -57.82 -7.63
CA ASN A 46 16.49 -58.10 -9.05
C ASN A 46 15.47 -57.40 -9.97
N ALA A 47 14.55 -56.61 -9.43
CA ALA A 47 13.48 -56.00 -10.18
C ALA A 47 13.74 -54.50 -10.44
N ALA A 48 13.57 -54.04 -11.68
CA ALA A 48 13.76 -52.64 -12.07
C ALA A 48 12.57 -52.11 -12.90
N PRO A 49 11.99 -50.96 -12.55
CA PRO A 49 10.93 -50.33 -13.33
C PRO A 49 11.50 -49.64 -14.58
N LEU A 50 11.24 -50.18 -15.77
CA LEU A 50 11.72 -49.63 -17.04
C LEU A 50 10.55 -49.31 -17.99
N CYS A 51 10.64 -48.18 -18.70
CA CYS A 51 9.75 -47.93 -19.84
C CYS A 51 10.19 -48.80 -21.04
N PRO A 52 9.31 -49.04 -22.04
CA PRO A 52 9.63 -49.89 -23.19
C PRO A 52 10.94 -49.52 -23.88
N SER A 53 11.19 -48.22 -24.08
CA SER A 53 12.42 -47.74 -24.72
C SER A 53 13.67 -48.06 -23.91
N CYS A 54 13.66 -47.84 -22.59
CA CYS A 54 14.80 -48.16 -21.73
C CYS A 54 15.00 -49.66 -21.56
N HIS A 55 13.91 -50.43 -21.53
CA HIS A 55 13.95 -51.89 -21.48
C HIS A 55 14.67 -52.45 -22.72
N GLU A 56 14.29 -51.98 -23.92
CA GLU A 56 14.91 -52.38 -25.18
C GLU A 56 16.36 -51.92 -25.29
N THR A 57 16.65 -50.67 -24.90
CA THR A 57 17.99 -50.08 -25.05
C THR A 57 19.01 -50.66 -24.05
N TYR A 58 18.60 -50.94 -22.82
CA TYR A 58 19.53 -51.26 -21.73
C TYR A 58 19.27 -52.59 -21.03
N GLY A 59 18.03 -53.12 -21.04
CA GLY A 59 17.62 -54.24 -20.19
C GLY A 59 18.37 -55.54 -20.49
N ALA A 60 18.55 -55.88 -21.77
CA ALA A 60 19.26 -57.10 -22.16
C ALA A 60 20.80 -56.97 -22.08
N ASN A 61 21.34 -55.81 -21.70
CA ASN A 61 22.78 -55.53 -21.72
C ASN A 61 23.44 -55.90 -20.36
N PRO A 62 24.27 -56.97 -20.29
CA PRO A 62 24.88 -57.40 -19.03
C PRO A 62 25.82 -56.35 -18.42
N GLN A 63 26.47 -55.53 -19.24
CA GLN A 63 27.36 -54.46 -18.79
C GLN A 63 26.59 -53.29 -18.14
N LYS A 64 25.27 -53.18 -18.34
CA LYS A 64 24.42 -52.13 -17.79
C LYS A 64 23.67 -52.54 -16.51
N ARG A 65 23.75 -53.80 -16.08
CA ARG A 65 23.05 -54.29 -14.87
C ARG A 65 23.37 -53.49 -13.62
N LYS A 66 24.65 -53.21 -13.38
CA LYS A 66 25.11 -52.37 -12.26
C LYS A 66 24.49 -50.98 -12.32
N PHE A 67 24.54 -50.35 -13.50
CA PHE A 67 23.97 -49.03 -13.73
C PHE A 67 22.45 -49.00 -13.50
N ILE A 68 21.71 -49.99 -14.01
CA ILE A 68 20.25 -50.09 -13.81
C ILE A 68 19.92 -50.19 -12.32
N ARG A 69 20.68 -51.00 -11.57
CA ARG A 69 20.50 -51.18 -10.12
C ARG A 69 20.75 -49.86 -9.38
N GLU A 70 21.90 -49.22 -9.60
CA GLU A 70 22.25 -47.96 -8.94
C GLU A 70 21.26 -46.83 -9.29
N ALA A 71 20.84 -46.74 -10.55
CA ALA A 71 19.85 -45.75 -10.98
C ALA A 71 18.45 -46.00 -10.40
N ARG A 72 18.07 -47.27 -10.22
CA ARG A 72 16.84 -47.66 -9.51
C ARG A 72 16.91 -47.26 -8.04
N ASP A 73 17.97 -47.63 -7.34
CA ASP A 73 18.09 -47.40 -5.90
C ASP A 73 18.09 -45.89 -5.62
N PHE A 74 18.85 -45.11 -6.40
CA PHE A 74 18.81 -43.64 -6.32
C PHE A 74 17.43 -43.07 -6.66
N TRP A 75 16.70 -43.66 -7.62
CA TRP A 75 15.35 -43.20 -7.93
C TRP A 75 14.37 -43.43 -6.79
N TYR A 76 14.46 -44.58 -6.11
CA TYR A 76 13.65 -44.86 -4.94
C TYR A 76 13.92 -43.86 -3.82
N GLU A 77 15.18 -43.51 -3.55
CA GLU A 77 15.52 -42.47 -2.56
C GLU A 77 14.90 -41.11 -2.89
N ILE A 78 14.88 -40.73 -4.17
CA ILE A 78 14.23 -39.49 -4.61
C ILE A 78 12.72 -39.58 -4.41
N CYS A 79 12.10 -40.67 -4.85
CA CYS A 79 10.64 -40.86 -4.73
C CYS A 79 10.20 -40.78 -3.26
N GLU A 80 10.93 -41.42 -2.36
CA GLU A 80 10.68 -41.38 -0.93
C GLU A 80 10.71 -39.94 -0.36
N LYS A 81 11.68 -39.12 -0.79
CA LYS A 81 11.84 -37.74 -0.32
C LYS A 81 10.91 -36.73 -1.00
N ARG A 82 10.45 -36.99 -2.23
CA ARG A 82 9.76 -36.00 -3.08
C ARG A 82 8.45 -35.50 -2.49
N TYR A 83 7.77 -36.31 -1.69
CA TYR A 83 6.52 -35.97 -1.02
C TYR A 83 6.55 -36.25 0.48
N ALA A 84 7.76 -36.37 1.07
CA ALA A 84 7.87 -36.40 2.52
C ALA A 84 7.28 -35.10 3.06
N SER A 85 6.28 -35.21 3.94
CA SER A 85 5.73 -34.06 4.64
C SER A 85 6.81 -33.48 5.53
N ASP A 86 7.33 -32.32 5.15
CA ASP A 86 8.29 -31.56 5.96
C ASP A 86 7.51 -30.72 6.98
N SER A 87 6.96 -31.40 8.00
CA SER A 87 6.21 -30.77 9.10
C SER A 87 7.02 -29.66 9.77
N ASP A 88 8.32 -29.89 9.89
CA ASP A 88 9.25 -28.98 10.56
C ASP A 88 9.34 -27.65 9.79
N ARG A 89 9.41 -27.72 8.46
CA ARG A 89 9.37 -26.51 7.61
C ARG A 89 8.03 -25.78 7.68
N PHE A 90 6.91 -26.49 7.84
CA PHE A 90 5.62 -25.84 8.03
C PHE A 90 5.54 -25.11 9.38
N ASP A 91 6.06 -25.72 10.45
CA ASP A 91 6.13 -25.10 11.76
C ASP A 91 7.07 -23.89 11.78
N GLU A 92 8.20 -23.95 11.05
CA GLU A 92 9.11 -22.80 10.86
C GLU A 92 8.40 -21.63 10.16
N ILE A 93 7.71 -21.89 9.04
CA ILE A 93 6.96 -20.85 8.32
C ILE A 93 5.88 -20.24 9.21
N LYS A 94 5.18 -21.06 10.00
CA LYS A 94 4.17 -20.59 10.93
C LYS A 94 4.78 -19.67 12.00
N GLY A 95 5.91 -20.07 12.60
CA GLY A 95 6.62 -19.25 13.59
C GLY A 95 7.10 -17.91 13.01
N LEU A 96 7.52 -17.88 11.74
CA LEU A 96 7.88 -16.62 11.07
C LEU A 96 6.67 -15.69 10.88
N LEU A 97 5.49 -16.25 10.58
CA LEU A 97 4.26 -15.48 10.40
C LEU A 97 3.68 -14.95 11.72
N GLU A 98 3.87 -15.66 12.84
CA GLU A 98 3.44 -15.21 14.18
C GLU A 98 4.10 -13.89 14.62
N HIS A 99 5.22 -13.51 14.01
CA HIS A 99 5.92 -12.25 14.27
C HIS A 99 5.70 -11.18 13.21
N THR A 100 4.69 -11.35 12.34
CA THR A 100 4.31 -10.36 11.34
C THR A 100 3.10 -9.55 11.78
N VAL A 101 2.99 -8.33 11.26
CA VAL A 101 1.84 -7.46 11.48
C VAL A 101 0.59 -8.13 10.92
N SER A 102 -0.44 -8.25 11.73
CA SER A 102 -1.72 -8.83 11.31
C SER A 102 -2.51 -7.83 10.46
N TYR A 103 -3.56 -8.33 9.82
CA TYR A 103 -4.51 -7.47 9.12
C TYR A 103 -5.21 -6.49 10.09
N ASP A 104 -5.50 -6.94 11.31
CA ASP A 104 -6.20 -6.15 12.32
C ASP A 104 -5.30 -5.01 12.81
N ASP A 105 -4.01 -5.26 13.06
CA ASP A 105 -3.02 -4.23 13.40
C ASP A 105 -2.95 -3.14 12.31
N LEU A 106 -3.04 -3.53 11.03
CA LEU A 106 -3.07 -2.58 9.91
C LEU A 106 -4.37 -1.78 9.85
N GLN A 107 -5.51 -2.37 10.20
CA GLN A 107 -6.77 -1.63 10.27
C GLN A 107 -6.76 -0.62 11.41
N GLU A 108 -6.27 -1.00 12.60
CA GLU A 108 -6.17 -0.10 13.74
C GLU A 108 -5.28 1.10 13.42
N LEU A 109 -4.10 0.86 12.83
CA LEU A 109 -3.20 1.94 12.39
C LEU A 109 -3.86 2.88 11.37
N LYS A 110 -4.62 2.32 10.42
CA LYS A 110 -5.33 3.10 9.41
C LYS A 110 -6.40 3.98 10.06
N GLU A 111 -7.18 3.44 11.00
CA GLU A 111 -8.22 4.18 11.70
C GLU A 111 -7.62 5.31 12.54
N GLU A 112 -6.53 5.04 13.28
CA GLU A 112 -5.81 6.05 14.04
C GLU A 112 -5.30 7.18 13.13
N LEU A 113 -4.67 6.83 12.00
CA LEU A 113 -4.17 7.82 11.05
C LEU A 113 -5.29 8.68 10.45
N LEU A 114 -6.43 8.07 10.09
CA LEU A 114 -7.58 8.79 9.57
C LEU A 114 -8.17 9.76 10.59
N LEU A 115 -8.20 9.38 11.86
CA LEU A 115 -8.64 10.25 12.94
C LEU A 115 -7.72 11.47 13.10
N HIS A 116 -6.40 11.26 13.05
CA HIS A 116 -5.42 12.36 13.11
C HIS A 116 -5.56 13.32 11.93
N ILE A 117 -5.63 12.80 10.71
CA ILE A 117 -5.82 13.62 9.50
C ILE A 117 -7.12 14.41 9.58
N LYS A 118 -8.21 13.77 10.03
CA LYS A 118 -9.49 14.44 10.18
C LYS A 118 -9.41 15.57 11.21
N HIS A 119 -8.75 15.33 12.33
CA HIS A 119 -8.56 16.36 13.36
C HIS A 119 -7.75 17.57 12.86
N GLU A 120 -6.73 17.34 12.03
CA GLU A 120 -5.96 18.43 11.42
C GLU A 120 -6.78 19.23 10.40
N ILE A 121 -7.57 18.56 9.56
CA ILE A 121 -8.40 19.21 8.53
C ILE A 121 -9.57 19.98 9.17
N ASP A 122 -10.21 19.40 10.18
CA ASP A 122 -11.34 20.00 10.89
C ASP A 122 -10.89 20.99 11.98
N SER A 123 -9.58 21.25 12.09
CA SER A 123 -9.05 22.22 13.04
C SER A 123 -9.55 23.63 12.69
N PRO A 124 -10.10 24.38 13.65
CA PRO A 124 -10.42 25.79 13.44
C PRO A 124 -9.20 26.59 13.00
N ARG A 125 -9.44 27.76 12.37
CA ARG A 125 -8.37 28.74 12.14
C ARG A 125 -7.72 29.11 13.48
N SER A 126 -6.40 29.30 13.46
CA SER A 126 -5.69 29.77 14.65
C SER A 126 -6.14 31.18 15.03
N GLU A 127 -5.99 31.53 16.30
CA GLU A 127 -6.26 32.89 16.78
C GLU A 127 -5.44 33.93 16.01
N ASP A 128 -4.16 33.65 15.73
CA ASP A 128 -3.28 34.52 14.93
C ASP A 128 -3.83 34.75 13.51
N GLU A 129 -4.29 33.71 12.82
CA GLU A 129 -4.87 33.85 11.47
C GLU A 129 -6.16 34.68 11.50
N ILE A 130 -6.98 34.48 12.54
CA ILE A 130 -8.22 35.26 12.74
C ILE A 130 -7.88 36.72 12.99
N VAL A 131 -6.93 37.01 13.89
CA VAL A 131 -6.49 38.37 14.24
C VAL A 131 -5.90 39.10 13.03
N ASP A 132 -5.05 38.43 12.25
CA ASP A 132 -4.48 39.01 11.03
C ASP A 132 -5.58 39.35 10.01
N THR A 133 -6.56 38.45 9.85
CA THR A 133 -7.71 38.66 8.95
C THR A 133 -8.60 39.81 9.43
N VAL A 134 -8.86 39.91 10.74
CA VAL A 134 -9.59 41.03 11.34
C VAL A 134 -8.85 42.34 11.07
N GLY A 135 -7.53 42.39 11.25
CA GLY A 135 -6.72 43.57 10.96
C GLY A 135 -6.81 44.01 9.50
N GLU A 136 -6.80 43.06 8.54
CA GLU A 136 -7.01 43.36 7.13
C GLU A 136 -8.40 43.95 6.86
N LEU A 137 -9.45 43.33 7.41
CA LEU A 137 -10.83 43.79 7.22
C LEU A 137 -11.06 45.17 7.84
N LEU A 138 -10.48 45.45 9.01
CA LEU A 138 -10.51 46.77 9.65
C LEU A 138 -9.85 47.83 8.76
N ASP A 139 -8.66 47.56 8.22
CA ASP A 139 -7.97 48.47 7.29
C ASP A 139 -8.83 48.76 6.05
N LYS A 140 -9.46 47.73 5.46
CA LYS A 140 -10.35 47.86 4.29
C LYS A 140 -11.59 48.70 4.60
N VAL A 141 -12.25 48.44 5.73
CA VAL A 141 -13.44 49.18 6.17
C VAL A 141 -13.08 50.64 6.46
N TRP A 142 -12.01 50.89 7.20
CA TRP A 142 -11.50 52.24 7.46
C TRP A 142 -11.18 52.98 6.17
N TYR A 143 -10.49 52.32 5.23
CA TYR A 143 -10.11 52.94 3.96
C TYR A 143 -11.33 53.35 3.13
N ASN A 144 -12.35 52.49 3.04
CA ASN A 144 -13.61 52.82 2.37
C ASN A 144 -14.25 54.08 2.97
N ARG A 145 -14.39 54.11 4.30
CA ARG A 145 -14.95 55.25 5.04
C ARG A 145 -14.13 56.51 4.84
N HIS A 146 -12.80 56.39 4.84
CA HIS A 146 -11.89 57.50 4.54
C HIS A 146 -12.09 58.03 3.11
N LYS A 147 -12.31 57.17 2.12
CA LYS A 147 -12.61 57.59 0.75
C LYS A 147 -13.91 58.39 0.67
N CYS A 148 -14.98 57.90 1.29
CA CYS A 148 -16.25 58.62 1.36
C CYS A 148 -16.12 59.97 2.07
N LEU A 149 -15.40 60.02 3.19
CA LEU A 149 -15.14 61.27 3.91
C LEU A 149 -14.33 62.26 3.05
N ARG A 150 -13.33 61.78 2.30
CA ARG A 150 -12.56 62.62 1.39
C ARG A 150 -13.45 63.28 0.35
N GLU A 151 -14.36 62.52 -0.25
CA GLU A 151 -15.29 63.04 -1.26
C GLU A 151 -16.19 64.14 -0.68
N LYS A 152 -16.70 63.97 0.54
CA LYS A 152 -17.47 65.01 1.24
C LYS A 152 -16.66 66.27 1.55
N ILE A 153 -15.41 66.12 1.97
CA ILE A 153 -14.51 67.26 2.21
C ILE A 153 -14.20 68.00 0.89
N GLU A 154 -13.93 67.25 -0.18
CA GLU A 154 -13.69 67.82 -1.53
C GLU A 154 -14.93 68.55 -2.08
N ALA A 155 -16.14 68.09 -1.72
CA ALA A 155 -17.40 68.75 -2.03
C ALA A 155 -17.73 69.94 -1.10
N GLY A 156 -16.98 70.14 -0.01
CA GLY A 156 -17.25 71.18 0.99
C GLY A 156 -18.41 70.87 1.95
N GLU A 157 -18.87 69.62 2.02
CA GLU A 157 -19.96 69.18 2.88
C GLU A 157 -19.52 68.87 4.32
N GLU A 158 -18.24 68.56 4.51
CA GLU A 158 -17.66 68.16 5.80
C GLU A 158 -16.32 68.87 6.01
N THR A 159 -15.95 69.15 7.25
CA THR A 159 -14.63 69.73 7.58
C THR A 159 -13.94 68.93 8.66
N VAL A 160 -12.64 68.70 8.49
CA VAL A 160 -11.79 68.00 9.46
C VAL A 160 -10.60 68.88 9.79
N ASP A 161 -10.13 68.83 11.04
CA ASP A 161 -8.92 69.53 11.45
C ASP A 161 -7.75 69.23 10.47
N PRO A 162 -7.02 70.24 9.98
CA PRO A 162 -5.98 70.05 8.98
C PRO A 162 -4.87 69.07 9.37
N GLU A 163 -4.46 69.02 10.64
CA GLU A 163 -3.39 68.11 11.08
C GLU A 163 -3.92 66.68 11.23
N ILE A 164 -5.16 66.51 11.70
CA ILE A 164 -5.84 65.20 11.68
C ILE A 164 -5.98 64.70 10.24
N TRP A 165 -6.43 65.56 9.32
CA TRP A 165 -6.61 65.21 7.92
C TRP A 165 -5.32 64.79 7.23
N LYS A 166 -4.24 65.54 7.49
CA LYS A 166 -2.89 65.21 7.02
C LYS A 166 -2.40 63.87 7.59
N GLY A 167 -2.79 63.53 8.82
CA GLY A 167 -2.57 62.21 9.41
C GLY A 167 -3.32 61.10 8.67
N ALA A 168 -4.62 61.28 8.46
CA ALA A 168 -5.47 60.34 7.74
C ALA A 168 -4.97 60.06 6.32
N LEU A 169 -4.56 61.09 5.57
CA LEU A 169 -3.97 60.95 4.23
C LEU A 169 -2.68 60.12 4.23
N ARG A 170 -1.84 60.24 5.28
CA ARG A 170 -0.64 59.39 5.42
C ARG A 170 -1.03 57.93 5.70
N SER A 171 -2.02 57.70 6.55
CA SER A 171 -2.53 56.35 6.84
C SER A 171 -3.12 55.71 5.58
N ALA A 172 -3.91 56.45 4.80
CA ALA A 172 -4.47 55.98 3.54
C ALA A 172 -3.39 55.51 2.56
N LYS A 173 -2.31 56.29 2.39
CA LYS A 173 -1.16 55.88 1.56
C LYS A 173 -0.46 54.62 2.07
N LYS A 174 -0.41 54.40 3.39
CA LYS A 174 0.16 53.17 3.96
C LYS A 174 -0.72 51.96 3.63
N VAL A 175 -2.05 52.10 3.75
CA VAL A 175 -3.02 51.05 3.39
C VAL A 175 -2.96 50.75 1.89
N GLU A 176 -2.94 51.77 1.02
CA GLU A 176 -2.76 51.60 -0.44
C GLU A 176 -1.49 50.83 -0.79
N ARG A 177 -0.39 51.07 -0.05
CA ARG A 177 0.88 50.36 -0.24
C ARG A 177 0.86 48.93 0.30
N LYS A 178 0.13 48.67 1.39
CA LYS A 178 0.05 47.35 2.03
C LYS A 178 -0.74 46.35 1.17
N TYR A 179 -1.90 46.76 0.67
CA TYR A 179 -2.82 45.85 -0.05
C TYR A 179 -2.83 46.04 -1.57
N GLY A 180 -2.37 47.20 -2.06
CA GLY A 180 -2.56 47.58 -3.45
C GLY A 180 -3.98 48.10 -3.71
N LYS A 181 -4.10 49.08 -4.62
CA LYS A 181 -5.37 49.81 -4.82
C LYS A 181 -6.53 48.94 -5.32
N ARG A 182 -6.24 47.84 -6.04
CA ARG A 182 -7.25 46.93 -6.59
C ARG A 182 -7.96 46.13 -5.50
N GLU A 183 -7.28 45.85 -4.39
CA GLU A 183 -7.84 45.13 -3.23
C GLU A 183 -8.64 46.04 -2.29
N LEU A 184 -8.66 47.35 -2.57
CA LEU A 184 -9.33 48.38 -1.76
C LEU A 184 -10.57 48.95 -2.46
N GLY A 185 -11.16 48.16 -3.37
CA GLY A 185 -12.35 48.51 -4.13
C GLY A 185 -12.07 49.16 -5.49
N PRO A 186 -13.11 49.71 -6.15
CA PRO A 186 -14.48 49.85 -5.64
C PRO A 186 -15.16 48.49 -5.41
N TRP A 187 -15.98 48.43 -4.37
CA TRP A 187 -16.81 47.28 -4.03
C TRP A 187 -18.26 47.57 -4.36
N ASP A 188 -19.00 46.57 -4.81
CA ASP A 188 -20.46 46.68 -4.90
C ASP A 188 -21.13 46.44 -3.53
N ASP A 189 -22.46 46.57 -3.47
CA ASP A 189 -23.23 46.41 -2.23
C ASP A 189 -23.05 45.01 -1.63
N PHE A 190 -22.85 43.97 -2.47
CA PHE A 190 -22.66 42.60 -2.03
C PHE A 190 -21.26 42.41 -1.42
N ASP A 191 -20.22 42.82 -2.13
CA ASP A 191 -18.83 42.78 -1.67
C ASP A 191 -18.68 43.55 -0.35
N TRP A 192 -19.29 44.74 -0.27
CA TRP A 192 -19.29 45.55 0.93
C TRP A 192 -20.03 44.86 2.08
N GLY A 193 -21.19 44.27 1.82
CA GLY A 193 -21.91 43.44 2.79
C GLY A 193 -21.08 42.26 3.29
N MET A 194 -20.37 41.56 2.39
CA MET A 194 -19.51 40.43 2.72
C MET A 194 -18.30 40.83 3.56
N ILE A 195 -17.67 41.98 3.30
CA ILE A 195 -16.55 42.49 4.10
C ILE A 195 -17.00 42.76 5.53
N ASN A 196 -18.12 43.46 5.71
CA ASN A 196 -18.65 43.77 7.03
C ASN A 196 -19.14 42.51 7.75
N GLY A 197 -19.80 41.58 7.05
CA GLY A 197 -20.25 40.31 7.61
C GLY A 197 -19.09 39.44 8.10
N LYS A 198 -18.00 39.34 7.33
CA LYS A 198 -16.78 38.65 7.75
C LYS A 198 -16.16 39.30 8.98
N LEU A 199 -16.08 40.63 9.00
CA LEU A 199 -15.51 41.37 10.14
C LEU A 199 -16.33 41.15 11.41
N SER A 200 -17.66 41.28 11.32
CA SER A 200 -18.60 41.03 12.43
C SER A 200 -18.45 39.61 12.97
N ALA A 201 -18.45 38.60 12.09
CA ALA A 201 -18.31 37.20 12.49
C ALA A 201 -16.98 36.90 13.17
N LEU A 202 -15.85 37.38 12.63
CA LEU A 202 -14.54 37.11 13.22
C LEU A 202 -14.33 37.87 14.53
N ARG A 203 -14.81 39.11 14.64
CA ARG A 203 -14.77 39.86 15.91
C ARG A 203 -15.64 39.20 16.98
N TRP A 204 -16.82 38.69 16.60
CA TRP A 204 -17.67 37.91 17.50
C TRP A 204 -16.98 36.63 18.01
N VAL A 205 -16.27 35.92 17.13
CA VAL A 205 -15.44 34.76 17.53
C VAL A 205 -14.37 35.16 18.54
N LEU A 206 -13.79 36.37 18.43
CA LEU A 206 -12.81 36.92 19.37
C LEU A 206 -13.43 37.54 20.64
N GLY A 207 -14.76 37.55 20.77
CA GLY A 207 -15.47 37.99 21.98
C GLY A 207 -16.10 39.39 21.91
N ASP A 208 -16.07 40.07 20.76
CA ASP A 208 -16.84 41.31 20.57
C ASP A 208 -18.34 41.00 20.37
N GLU A 209 -19.20 42.01 20.55
CA GLU A 209 -20.62 41.88 20.22
C GLU A 209 -20.86 41.86 18.70
N TRP A 210 -21.99 41.27 18.27
CA TRP A 210 -22.41 41.33 16.87
C TRP A 210 -22.51 42.77 16.38
N ASP A 211 -22.16 42.98 15.11
CA ASP A 211 -22.23 44.26 14.40
C ASP A 211 -21.28 45.36 14.93
N MET A 212 -20.29 45.00 15.76
CA MET A 212 -19.19 45.89 16.15
C MET A 212 -18.24 46.15 14.98
N LEU A 213 -18.63 47.08 14.10
CA LEU A 213 -17.93 47.43 12.86
C LEU A 213 -17.16 48.75 12.96
N ASP A 214 -16.98 49.29 14.16
CA ASP A 214 -16.25 50.54 14.35
C ASP A 214 -14.76 50.36 14.02
N THR A 215 -14.23 51.30 13.23
CA THR A 215 -12.86 51.29 12.69
C THR A 215 -12.25 52.68 12.70
#